data_AF-A0A6L8F1N8-F1
#
_entry.id   AF-A0A6L8F1N8-F1
#
_cell.length_a   1.000
_cell.length_b   1.000
_cell.length_c   1.000
_cell.angle_alpha   90.00
_cell.angle_beta   90.00
_cell.angle_gamma   90.00
#
_symmetry.space_group_name_H-M   'P 1'
#
loop_
_entity.id
_entity.type
_entity.pdbx_description
1 polymer ?
#
loop_
_entity_poly.entity_id
_entity_poly.type
_entity_poly.pdbx_seq_one_letter_code
_entity_poly.pdbx_strand_id
1 'polypeptide(L)'
;MPRDAEENTPFVSKKVATEKRSSTNPVGFDSSLLIEETPEIEEAQYGVSPYGFGPYPPLPGDPFWVPETWPARSAEHELMKRVWIKLLSQGIDVKGTTMKKGLVFPIIKGIRYVEWGAYEGPFGTVRYIRRSTGHPDDGRRLRAIRDAKARHESFTEADVPSDIRLIPYEEGGIDPYTFLDLP
;
A
#
# COMPACT_ATOMS: atom_id res chain seq x y z
N MET A 1 -56.45 -10.29 -16.36
CA MET A 1 -57.29 -11.37 -15.81
C MET A 1 -56.49 -12.07 -14.72
N PRO A 2 -57.00 -12.15 -13.48
CA PRO A 2 -56.36 -12.87 -12.38
C PRO A 2 -56.78 -14.35 -12.41
N ARG A 3 -55.91 -15.24 -11.94
CA ARG A 3 -56.31 -16.55 -11.42
C ARG A 3 -55.51 -16.83 -10.15
N ASP A 4 -56.29 -17.05 -9.11
CA ASP A 4 -55.93 -17.41 -7.76
C ASP A 4 -55.44 -18.86 -7.63
N ALA A 5 -54.78 -19.10 -6.48
CA ALA A 5 -54.75 -20.34 -5.69
C ALA A 5 -54.06 -21.56 -6.34
N GLU A 6 -53.38 -22.47 -5.63
CA GLU A 6 -53.59 -22.92 -4.25
C GLU A 6 -52.37 -23.75 -3.77
N GLU A 7 -52.28 -23.89 -2.45
CA GLU A 7 -51.30 -24.61 -1.63
C GLU A 7 -51.11 -26.10 -1.97
N ASN A 8 -49.93 -26.66 -1.65
CA ASN A 8 -49.88 -27.83 -0.76
C ASN A 8 -48.45 -28.12 -0.23
N THR A 9 -48.33 -28.22 1.10
CA THR A 9 -47.20 -28.85 1.81
C THR A 9 -47.73 -30.05 2.59
N PRO A 10 -46.93 -31.11 2.78
CA PRO A 10 -46.63 -31.55 4.15
C PRO A 10 -45.14 -31.98 4.27
N PHE A 11 -44.35 -31.60 5.28
CA PHE A 11 -44.33 -31.93 6.72
C PHE A 11 -44.03 -33.41 7.07
N VAL A 12 -43.19 -33.57 8.11
CA VAL A 12 -42.87 -34.77 8.93
C VAL A 12 -41.67 -35.60 8.40
N SER A 13 -40.61 -35.97 9.14
CA SER A 13 -40.45 -36.20 10.58
C SER A 13 -39.01 -36.11 11.09
N LYS A 14 -38.91 -35.74 12.38
CA LYS A 14 -37.73 -35.78 13.26
C LYS A 14 -37.26 -37.23 13.55
N LYS A 15 -35.96 -37.40 13.84
CA LYS A 15 -35.54 -38.24 14.99
C LYS A 15 -34.38 -37.59 15.75
N VAL A 16 -34.66 -37.38 17.02
CA VAL A 16 -33.78 -37.05 18.14
C VAL A 16 -33.08 -38.34 18.59
N ALA A 17 -31.81 -38.27 18.96
CA ALA A 17 -31.21 -39.18 19.94
C ALA A 17 -30.22 -38.40 20.82
N THR A 18 -30.39 -38.61 22.11
CA THR A 18 -29.89 -37.82 23.24
C THR A 18 -28.76 -38.56 23.95
N GLU A 19 -27.79 -37.78 24.46
CA GLU A 19 -26.87 -37.98 25.59
C GLU A 19 -26.06 -39.27 25.78
N LYS A 20 -24.78 -39.05 26.10
CA LYS A 20 -24.23 -39.45 27.41
C LYS A 20 -23.07 -38.52 27.82
N ARG A 21 -23.23 -37.85 28.98
CA ARG A 21 -22.18 -37.20 29.75
C ARG A 21 -21.49 -38.22 30.66
N SER A 22 -20.17 -38.11 30.82
CA SER A 22 -19.39 -38.43 32.04
C SER A 22 -17.97 -37.88 31.80
N SER A 23 -17.58 -36.73 32.37
CA SER A 23 -16.99 -36.51 33.71
C SER A 23 -15.52 -36.97 33.84
N THR A 24 -14.71 -36.14 34.53
CA THR A 24 -13.29 -36.25 34.97
C THR A 24 -12.19 -36.01 33.90
N ASN A 25 -11.21 -35.11 34.01
CA ASN A 25 -10.58 -34.36 35.12
C ASN A 25 -10.01 -32.99 34.65
N PRO A 26 -9.77 -32.01 35.55
CA PRO A 26 -9.05 -30.78 35.25
C PRO A 26 -7.55 -30.97 35.50
N VAL A 27 -6.70 -30.82 34.47
CA VAL A 27 -5.24 -30.87 34.62
C VAL A 27 -4.60 -29.75 33.82
N GLY A 28 -3.86 -28.90 34.52
CA GLY A 28 -2.71 -28.19 33.98
C GLY A 28 -3.02 -26.93 33.18
N PHE A 29 -3.21 -25.82 33.89
CA PHE A 29 -2.92 -24.49 33.34
C PHE A 29 -1.39 -24.40 33.25
N ASP A 30 -0.82 -24.80 32.12
CA ASP A 30 0.61 -24.59 31.86
C ASP A 30 0.78 -23.14 31.39
N SER A 31 1.04 -22.26 32.35
CA SER A 31 1.48 -20.88 32.14
C SER A 31 2.94 -20.85 31.70
N SER A 32 3.31 -21.68 30.73
CA SER A 32 4.54 -21.50 29.98
C SER A 32 4.32 -20.31 29.05
N LEU A 33 4.77 -19.15 29.52
CA LEU A 33 4.96 -17.93 28.74
C LEU A 33 5.42 -18.28 27.32
N LEU A 34 4.50 -18.16 26.35
CA LEU A 34 4.87 -17.81 24.99
C LEU A 34 5.40 -16.38 25.06
N ILE A 35 6.70 -16.29 25.39
CA ILE A 35 7.51 -15.17 24.92
C ILE A 35 7.43 -15.33 23.41
N GLU A 36 6.54 -14.59 22.76
CA GLU A 36 6.73 -14.29 21.35
C GLU A 36 8.09 -13.60 21.29
N GLU A 37 9.11 -14.37 20.90
CA GLU A 37 10.39 -13.83 20.50
C GLU A 37 10.09 -12.82 19.39
N THR A 38 10.02 -11.55 19.76
CA THR A 38 10.25 -10.47 18.81
C THR A 38 11.52 -10.85 18.07
N PRO A 39 11.50 -11.04 16.75
CA PRO A 39 12.69 -11.46 16.02
C PRO A 39 13.78 -10.45 16.32
N GLU A 40 14.82 -10.95 16.98
CA GLU A 40 16.07 -10.24 17.21
C GLU A 40 16.55 -9.81 15.82
N ILE A 41 16.58 -8.49 15.59
CA ILE A 41 16.99 -7.93 14.29
C ILE A 41 18.46 -8.30 14.14
N GLU A 42 18.75 -9.33 13.33
CA GLU A 42 20.11 -9.75 12.99
C GLU A 42 20.96 -8.52 12.65
N GLU A 43 22.01 -8.30 13.44
CA GLU A 43 22.91 -7.16 13.31
C GLU A 43 23.52 -7.10 11.90
N ALA A 44 23.29 -5.98 11.21
CA ALA A 44 24.05 -5.42 10.10
C ALA A 44 24.81 -6.40 9.18
N GLN A 45 24.12 -7.39 8.61
CA GLN A 45 24.70 -8.36 7.67
C GLN A 45 25.36 -7.70 6.44
N TYR A 46 25.03 -6.44 6.15
CA TYR A 46 25.41 -5.73 4.92
C TYR A 46 26.40 -4.58 5.13
N GLY A 47 26.87 -4.36 6.37
CA GLY A 47 27.82 -3.30 6.71
C GLY A 47 27.19 -1.93 7.00
N VAL A 48 27.98 -0.86 6.85
CA VAL A 48 27.63 0.51 7.25
C VAL A 48 27.58 1.43 6.02
N SER A 49 26.61 2.33 5.99
CA SER A 49 26.46 3.35 4.96
C SER A 49 27.70 4.23 4.82
N PRO A 50 28.22 4.46 3.59
CA PRO A 50 29.28 5.43 3.35
C PRO A 50 28.77 6.87 3.44
N TYR A 51 27.46 7.09 3.56
CA TYR A 51 26.82 8.42 3.60
C TYR A 51 26.46 8.87 5.01
N GLY A 52 26.84 8.11 6.05
CA GLY A 52 26.59 8.49 7.44
C GLY A 52 25.21 8.11 7.98
N PHE A 53 24.40 7.33 7.24
CA PHE A 53 23.08 6.88 7.68
C PHE A 53 23.11 5.65 8.62
N GLY A 54 24.28 5.30 9.15
CA GLY A 54 24.47 4.13 10.01
C GLY A 54 24.40 2.79 9.28
N PRO A 55 24.22 1.68 10.01
CA PRO A 55 24.11 0.34 9.44
C PRO A 55 23.01 0.23 8.40
N TYR A 56 23.19 -0.65 7.41
CA TYR A 56 22.14 -0.97 6.45
C TYR A 56 21.00 -1.74 7.12
N PRO A 57 19.73 -1.44 6.79
CA PRO A 57 18.61 -2.23 7.29
C PRO A 57 18.66 -3.64 6.66
N PRO A 58 18.03 -4.64 7.31
CA PRO A 58 17.88 -5.95 6.74
C PRO A 58 17.09 -5.87 5.42
N LEU A 59 17.48 -6.68 4.44
CA LEU A 59 16.79 -6.75 3.16
C LEU A 59 15.47 -7.53 3.31
N PRO A 60 14.37 -7.10 2.67
CA PRO A 60 13.14 -7.87 2.62
C PRO A 60 13.38 -9.24 1.97
N GLY A 61 12.62 -10.27 2.38
CA GLY A 61 12.76 -11.64 1.86
C GLY A 61 12.28 -11.87 0.41
N ASP A 62 12.10 -10.81 -0.38
CA ASP A 62 11.68 -10.89 -1.78
C ASP A 62 12.91 -11.01 -2.71
N PRO A 63 12.86 -11.83 -3.79
CA PRO A 63 13.99 -12.05 -4.70
C PRO A 63 14.55 -10.79 -5.37
N PHE A 64 13.80 -9.70 -5.41
CA PHE A 64 14.29 -8.41 -5.88
C PHE A 64 15.39 -7.82 -4.99
N TRP A 65 15.36 -8.12 -3.69
CA TRP A 65 16.29 -7.58 -2.70
C TRP A 65 17.45 -8.55 -2.47
N VAL A 66 18.52 -8.35 -3.22
CA VAL A 66 19.76 -9.15 -3.12
C VAL A 66 20.84 -8.37 -2.36
N PRO A 67 21.89 -9.02 -1.79
CA PRO A 67 22.96 -8.34 -1.06
C PRO A 67 23.60 -7.18 -1.83
N GLU A 68 23.69 -7.27 -3.16
CA GLU A 68 24.21 -6.24 -4.07
C GLU A 68 23.31 -4.99 -4.17
N THR A 69 22.14 -5.01 -3.52
CA THR A 69 21.35 -3.81 -3.25
C THR A 69 22.19 -2.76 -2.54
N TRP A 70 23.10 -3.20 -1.66
CA TRP A 70 24.05 -2.37 -0.95
C TRP A 70 25.47 -2.56 -1.52
N PRO A 71 26.29 -1.49 -1.56
CA PRO A 71 25.96 -0.11 -1.22
C PRO A 71 25.07 0.56 -2.28
N ALA A 72 24.40 1.64 -1.90
CA ALA A 72 23.64 2.46 -2.86
C ALA A 72 24.58 3.30 -3.75
N ARG A 73 24.04 3.78 -4.88
CA ARG A 73 24.81 4.60 -5.85
C ARG A 73 25.05 6.05 -5.40
N SER A 74 24.20 6.55 -4.50
CA SER A 74 24.26 7.92 -3.96
C SER A 74 23.51 7.96 -2.63
N ALA A 75 23.73 9.02 -1.84
CA ALA A 75 22.99 9.25 -0.59
C ALA A 75 21.47 9.30 -0.81
N GLU A 76 21.01 10.02 -1.83
CA GLU A 76 19.58 10.06 -2.20
C GLU A 76 19.03 8.68 -2.56
N HIS A 77 19.80 7.88 -3.32
CA HIS A 77 19.39 6.53 -3.67
C HIS A 77 19.32 5.62 -2.45
N GLU A 78 20.21 5.81 -1.47
CA GLU A 78 20.13 5.08 -0.21
C GLU A 78 18.89 5.44 0.60
N LEU A 79 18.60 6.74 0.77
CA LEU A 79 17.40 7.21 1.47
C LEU A 79 16.12 6.65 0.82
N MET A 80 16.04 6.70 -0.52
CA MET A 80 14.93 6.11 -1.27
C MET A 80 14.75 4.60 -0.99
N LYS A 81 15.85 3.84 -0.94
CA LYS A 81 15.81 2.39 -0.63
C LYS A 81 15.45 2.12 0.83
N ARG A 82 16.04 2.87 1.78
CA ARG A 82 15.75 2.72 3.22
C ARG A 82 14.27 3.00 3.51
N VAL A 83 13.69 4.06 2.93
CA VAL A 83 12.26 4.35 3.03
C VAL A 83 11.44 3.21 2.44
N TRP A 84 11.81 2.72 1.25
CA TRP A 84 11.11 1.59 0.62
C TRP A 84 11.12 0.35 1.51
N ILE A 85 12.29 -0.04 2.05
CA ILE A 85 12.43 -1.20 2.93
C ILE A 85 11.62 -1.03 4.23
N LYS A 86 11.65 0.15 4.87
CA LYS A 86 10.86 0.43 6.09
C LYS A 86 9.35 0.38 5.81
N LEU A 87 8.90 0.83 4.64
CA LEU A 87 7.48 0.70 4.26
C LEU A 87 7.09 -0.77 4.02
N LEU A 88 7.95 -1.56 3.37
CA LEU A 88 7.70 -2.99 3.17
C LEU A 88 7.64 -3.75 4.51
N SER A 89 8.52 -3.44 5.47
CA SER A 89 8.49 -4.05 6.80
C SER A 89 7.25 -3.67 7.62
N GLN A 90 6.60 -2.56 7.28
CA GLN A 90 5.31 -2.13 7.83
C GLN A 90 4.10 -2.74 7.09
N GLY A 91 4.33 -3.61 6.10
CA GLY A 91 3.28 -4.27 5.32
C GLY A 91 2.66 -3.40 4.22
N ILE A 92 3.30 -2.28 3.86
CA ILE A 92 2.83 -1.40 2.79
C ILE A 92 3.47 -1.87 1.47
N ASP A 93 2.66 -2.36 0.52
CA ASP A 93 3.15 -2.76 -0.81
C ASP A 93 3.55 -1.52 -1.63
N VAL A 94 4.85 -1.38 -1.84
CA VAL A 94 5.49 -0.30 -2.59
C VAL A 94 6.23 -0.93 -3.76
N LYS A 95 6.01 -0.42 -4.98
CA LYS A 95 6.72 -0.89 -6.20
C LYS A 95 8.01 -0.14 -6.50
N GLY A 96 8.32 0.89 -5.71
CA GLY A 96 9.51 1.71 -5.85
C GLY A 96 9.32 3.04 -5.17
N THR A 97 10.34 3.89 -5.24
CA THR A 97 10.32 5.23 -4.69
C THR A 97 10.92 6.20 -5.70
N THR A 98 10.49 7.45 -5.66
CA THR A 98 11.17 8.56 -6.34
C THR A 98 11.45 9.65 -5.33
N MET A 99 12.50 10.44 -5.54
CA MET A 99 12.81 11.60 -4.71
C MET A 99 12.58 12.89 -5.49
N LYS A 100 12.00 13.90 -4.84
CA LYS A 100 11.84 15.25 -5.38
C LYS A 100 11.95 16.26 -4.23
N LYS A 101 12.87 17.22 -4.35
CA LYS A 101 13.12 18.26 -3.33
C LYS A 101 13.37 17.67 -1.92
N GLY A 102 14.18 16.61 -1.83
CA GLY A 102 14.51 15.94 -0.57
C GLY A 102 13.42 15.02 0.01
N LEU A 103 12.20 15.03 -0.54
CA LEU A 103 11.11 14.17 -0.10
C LEU A 103 11.02 12.90 -0.95
N VAL A 104 10.73 11.78 -0.30
CA VAL A 104 10.52 10.47 -0.93
C VAL A 104 9.03 10.26 -1.21
N PHE A 105 8.70 9.88 -2.44
CA PHE A 105 7.35 9.58 -2.89
C PHE A 105 7.26 8.08 -3.24
N PRO A 106 6.67 7.26 -2.36
CA PRO A 106 6.53 5.82 -2.60
C PRO A 106 5.47 5.50 -3.66
N ILE A 107 5.80 4.59 -4.58
CA ILE A 107 4.93 4.16 -5.67
C ILE A 107 3.96 3.09 -5.14
N ILE A 108 2.82 3.55 -4.62
CA ILE A 108 1.76 2.73 -4.01
C ILE A 108 0.54 2.70 -4.94
N LYS A 109 -0.09 1.53 -5.09
CA LYS A 109 -1.31 1.37 -5.89
C LYS A 109 -2.48 2.14 -5.24
N GLY A 110 -3.27 2.83 -6.07
CA GLY A 110 -4.35 3.70 -5.61
C GLY A 110 -3.86 5.06 -5.10
N ILE A 111 -2.56 5.38 -5.16
CA ILE A 111 -2.03 6.71 -4.83
C ILE A 111 -1.34 7.29 -6.06
N ARG A 112 -1.67 8.54 -6.38
CA ARG A 112 -1.00 9.30 -7.44
C ARG A 112 -0.65 10.69 -6.96
N TYR A 113 0.64 10.97 -6.94
CA TYR A 113 1.16 12.29 -6.64
C TYR A 113 1.02 13.20 -7.84
N VAL A 114 0.46 14.40 -7.65
CA VAL A 114 0.11 15.31 -8.73
C VAL A 114 0.66 16.71 -8.49
N GLU A 115 1.06 17.35 -9.59
CA GLU A 115 1.29 18.78 -9.66
C GLU A 115 0.17 19.37 -10.50
N TRP A 116 -0.61 20.29 -9.92
CA TRP A 116 -1.72 20.92 -10.60
C TRP A 116 -1.25 22.13 -11.40
N GLY A 117 -1.69 22.22 -12.65
CA GLY A 117 -1.69 23.44 -13.43
C GLY A 117 -3.08 24.06 -13.43
N ALA A 118 -3.16 25.34 -13.72
CA ALA A 118 -4.41 26.06 -13.93
C ALA A 118 -4.30 26.98 -15.15
N TYR A 119 -5.43 27.18 -15.83
CA TYR A 119 -5.57 28.24 -16.84
C TYR A 119 -6.99 28.83 -16.76
N GLU A 120 -7.15 30.07 -17.21
CA GLU A 120 -8.45 30.72 -17.30
C GLU A 120 -9.16 30.30 -18.60
N GLY A 121 -10.30 29.63 -18.44
CA GLY A 121 -11.18 29.24 -19.54
C GLY A 121 -12.42 30.14 -19.65
N PRO A 122 -13.24 29.95 -20.71
CA PRO A 122 -14.47 30.73 -20.91
C PRO A 122 -15.50 30.61 -19.76
N PHE A 123 -15.38 29.57 -18.94
CA PHE A 123 -16.30 29.25 -17.85
C PHE A 123 -15.63 29.29 -16.47
N GLY A 124 -14.44 29.90 -16.37
CA GLY A 124 -13.65 30.02 -15.13
C GLY A 124 -12.33 29.26 -15.15
N THR A 125 -11.68 29.20 -13.99
CA THR A 125 -10.38 28.54 -13.80
C THR A 125 -10.51 27.02 -13.96
N VAL A 126 -9.77 26.46 -14.92
CA VAL A 126 -9.71 25.00 -15.15
C VAL A 126 -8.42 24.45 -14.59
N ARG A 127 -8.52 23.46 -13.69
CA ARG A 127 -7.36 22.72 -13.16
C ARG A 127 -7.09 21.48 -14.00
N TYR A 128 -5.81 21.22 -14.24
CA TYR A 128 -5.37 20.02 -14.94
C TYR A 128 -4.11 19.44 -14.29
N ILE A 129 -3.90 18.13 -14.47
CA ILE A 129 -2.69 17.47 -13.97
C ILE A 129 -1.52 17.86 -14.89
N ARG A 130 -0.63 18.71 -14.40
CA ARG A 130 0.57 19.15 -15.14
C ARG A 130 1.65 18.07 -15.13
N ARG A 131 1.82 17.40 -13.99
CA ARG A 131 2.75 16.28 -13.78
C ARG A 131 2.14 15.29 -12.81
N SER A 132 2.47 14.01 -12.95
CA SER A 132 2.08 13.01 -11.96
C SER A 132 3.07 11.85 -11.90
N THR A 133 3.14 11.22 -10.72
CA THR A 133 3.87 9.97 -10.48
C THR A 133 2.98 9.07 -9.63
N GLY A 134 3.00 7.77 -9.87
CA GLY A 134 2.23 6.80 -9.10
C GLY A 134 2.38 5.41 -9.70
N HIS A 135 1.58 4.46 -9.22
CA HIS A 135 1.67 3.07 -9.64
C HIS A 135 1.45 2.92 -11.17
N PRO A 136 2.22 2.04 -11.85
CA PRO A 136 2.12 1.86 -13.29
C PRO A 136 0.74 1.35 -13.75
N ASP A 137 0.09 0.48 -12.97
CA ASP A 137 -1.27 0.00 -13.26
C ASP A 137 -2.27 1.16 -13.34
N ASP A 138 -2.25 2.05 -12.34
CA ASP A 138 -3.11 3.23 -12.30
C ASP A 138 -2.80 4.15 -13.48
N GLY A 139 -1.51 4.29 -13.82
CA GLY A 139 -1.09 5.04 -15.00
C GLY A 139 -1.65 4.50 -16.31
N ARG A 140 -1.68 3.17 -16.48
CA ARG A 140 -2.28 2.52 -17.64
C ARG A 140 -3.79 2.71 -17.66
N ARG A 141 -4.47 2.58 -16.51
CA ARG A 141 -5.93 2.79 -16.39
C ARG A 141 -6.33 4.23 -16.71
N LEU A 142 -5.65 5.22 -16.13
CA LEU A 142 -5.93 6.64 -16.40
C LEU A 142 -5.66 7.00 -17.87
N ARG A 143 -4.63 6.41 -18.48
CA ARG A 143 -4.37 6.58 -19.91
C ARG A 143 -5.51 6.03 -20.76
N ALA A 144 -6.01 4.83 -20.46
CA ALA A 144 -7.14 4.24 -21.16
C ALA A 144 -8.41 5.08 -21.04
N ILE A 145 -8.70 5.62 -19.84
CA ILE A 145 -9.85 6.53 -19.64
C ILE A 145 -9.70 7.78 -20.51
N ARG A 146 -8.54 8.43 -20.45
CA ARG A 146 -8.25 9.61 -21.27
C ARG A 146 -8.37 9.31 -22.77
N ASP A 147 -7.83 8.19 -23.23
CA ASP A 147 -7.83 7.83 -24.65
C ASP A 147 -9.24 7.43 -25.15
N ALA A 148 -10.15 7.05 -24.24
CA ALA A 148 -11.57 6.81 -24.54
C ALA A 148 -12.41 8.09 -24.63
N LYS A 149 -11.91 9.24 -24.15
CA LYS A 149 -12.61 10.52 -24.25
C LYS A 149 -12.59 11.05 -25.69
N ALA A 150 -13.60 11.82 -26.07
CA ALA A 150 -13.62 12.47 -27.37
C ALA A 150 -12.40 13.41 -27.50
N ARG A 151 -11.89 13.57 -28.73
CA ARG A 151 -10.62 14.26 -29.05
C ARG A 151 -10.50 15.71 -28.55
N HIS A 152 -11.61 16.30 -28.10
CA HIS A 152 -11.71 17.68 -27.61
C HIS A 152 -12.18 17.79 -26.15
N GLU A 153 -12.35 16.68 -25.45
CA GLU A 153 -12.71 16.69 -24.04
C GLU A 153 -11.45 16.68 -23.17
N SER A 154 -11.36 17.64 -22.26
CA SER A 154 -10.29 17.68 -21.27
C SER A 154 -10.42 16.52 -20.28
N PHE A 155 -9.27 15.92 -19.95
CA PHE A 155 -9.16 15.03 -18.80
C PHE A 155 -8.99 15.88 -17.53
N THR A 156 -9.90 15.70 -16.59
CA THR A 156 -10.06 16.49 -15.37
C THR A 156 -9.95 15.61 -14.13
N GLU A 157 -9.93 16.22 -12.95
CA GLU A 157 -9.98 15.51 -11.67
C GLU A 157 -11.20 14.59 -11.56
N ALA A 158 -12.35 15.00 -12.11
CA ALA A 158 -13.58 14.22 -12.09
C ALA A 158 -13.51 12.91 -12.92
N ASP A 159 -12.55 12.81 -13.83
CA ASP A 159 -12.33 11.61 -14.65
C ASP A 159 -11.46 10.56 -13.92
N VAL A 160 -10.85 10.92 -12.79
CA VAL A 160 -10.03 10.00 -12.00
C VAL A 160 -10.94 9.10 -11.17
N PRO A 161 -10.82 7.76 -11.30
CA PRO A 161 -11.56 6.83 -10.48
C PRO A 161 -11.38 7.08 -8.99
N SER A 162 -12.47 6.96 -8.22
CA SER A 162 -12.49 7.28 -6.78
C SER A 162 -11.56 6.41 -5.92
N ASP A 163 -11.13 5.25 -6.44
CA ASP A 163 -10.16 4.38 -5.78
C ASP A 163 -8.70 4.87 -5.97
N ILE A 164 -8.46 5.86 -6.84
CA ILE A 164 -7.15 6.51 -7.00
C ILE A 164 -7.19 7.85 -6.29
N ARG A 165 -6.48 7.94 -5.16
CA ARG A 165 -6.30 9.17 -4.39
C ARG A 165 -5.25 10.05 -5.07
N LEU A 166 -5.66 11.26 -5.46
CA LEU A 166 -4.75 12.30 -5.93
C LEU A 166 -4.19 13.07 -4.74
N ILE A 167 -2.87 13.06 -4.58
CA ILE A 167 -2.19 13.76 -3.48
C ILE A 167 -1.25 14.81 -4.08
N PRO A 168 -1.36 16.10 -3.72
CA PRO A 168 -0.39 17.11 -4.15
C PRO A 168 1.03 16.71 -3.76
N TYR A 169 2.03 17.00 -4.61
CA TYR A 169 3.44 16.72 -4.27
C TYR A 169 3.88 17.44 -2.99
N GLU A 170 3.27 18.58 -2.68
CA GLU A 170 3.52 19.40 -1.51
C GLU A 170 3.05 18.73 -0.20
N GLU A 171 2.15 17.76 -0.29
CA GLU A 171 1.51 17.09 0.86
C GLU A 171 1.91 15.62 0.99
N GLY A 172 2.24 14.96 -0.12
CA GLY A 172 2.40 13.52 -0.19
C GLY A 172 3.81 12.97 0.03
N GLY A 173 4.80 13.84 0.19
CA GLY A 173 6.20 13.45 0.32
C GLY A 173 6.57 13.03 1.74
N ILE A 174 7.34 11.95 1.85
CA ILE A 174 7.94 11.50 3.11
C ILE A 174 9.28 12.22 3.28
N ASP A 175 9.47 12.93 4.38
CA ASP A 175 10.81 13.35 4.80
C ASP A 175 11.58 12.12 5.27
N PRO A 176 12.63 11.69 4.54
CA PRO A 176 13.33 10.47 4.86
C PRO A 176 14.10 10.56 6.18
N TYR A 177 14.55 11.74 6.62
CA TYR A 177 15.31 11.87 7.86
C TYR A 177 14.41 11.65 9.06
N THR A 178 13.28 12.37 9.10
CA THR A 178 12.24 12.19 10.11
C THR A 178 11.65 10.78 10.08
N PHE A 179 11.36 10.23 8.90
CA PHE A 179 10.72 8.92 8.79
C PHE A 179 11.65 7.76 9.15
N LEU A 180 12.96 7.89 8.94
CA LEU A 180 13.94 6.85 9.24
C LEU A 180 14.66 7.06 10.58
N ASP A 181 14.30 8.10 11.33
CA ASP A 181 14.94 8.47 12.60
C ASP A 181 16.45 8.72 12.44
N LEU A 182 16.83 9.41 11.36
CA LEU A 182 18.22 9.74 11.03
C LEU A 182 18.62 11.12 11.57
N PRO A 183 19.92 11.33 11.90
CA PRO A 183 20.44 12.61 12.39
C PRO A 183 20.48 13.71 11.32
#